data_AF-A0A1C7W364-F1
#
_entry.id   AF-A0A1C7W364-F1
#
_cell.length_a   1.000
_cell.length_b   1.000
_cell.length_c   1.000
_cell.angle_alpha   90.00
_cell.angle_beta   90.00
_cell.angle_gamma   90.00
#
_symmetry.space_group_name_H-M   'P 1'
#
loop_
_entity.id
_entity.type
_entity.pdbx_description
1 polymer ?
#
loop_
_entity_poly.entity_id
_entity_poly.type
_entity_poly.pdbx_seq_one_letter_code
_entity_poly.pdbx_strand_id
1 'polypeptide(L)'
;MEEAVKNRGLYDLKIMLNKLSSNPSDFSLMLEIQFKIVYLILRRERDIKRLKRKSAMLKSSLRKNRLSKEESALVKSEIKNIASLINEKKFDVYIYRMFGDGVAFIYIDRFTIKQLFYNSLDYNVKEHAGDLGGKSGLRDEWALIKIAFRQGIPALLHDITMSVRHGDISLLGNDEPFLIEVKSSSNVNKRIERQKASLEKITNFITTDEAKGFRGIPLIKREAMNLPAEYHVKALNDCLRECKENGYSVVEPEKGFHIVAVREYDPQEIKDKFDFITSETQCVYLNDIKNASQWMPLSPFTLLIEDESDLCDFISGDLSIFCFISLDEMKKTSESEGVELVIDLDGDYSLLFKKFNDDMIWGVSRQMLLRVSLEMLSMSWLIRANIQKFNNFNLPGGSGDFKLSEGDAFKKPLEKYRPLFKK
;
A
#
# COMPACT_ATOMS: atom_id res chain seq x y z
N MET A 1 -16.05 5.82 -26.06
CA MET A 1 -15.91 7.24 -25.60
C MET A 1 -15.58 7.34 -24.11
N GLU A 2 -16.31 6.69 -23.20
CA GLU A 2 -16.03 6.81 -21.76
C GLU A 2 -14.71 6.13 -21.32
N GLU A 3 -14.37 5.00 -21.94
CA GLU A 3 -13.12 4.29 -21.74
C GLU A 3 -11.91 5.08 -22.27
N ALA A 4 -12.02 5.64 -23.48
CA ALA A 4 -11.01 6.55 -24.02
C ALA A 4 -10.76 7.78 -23.12
N VAL A 5 -11.81 8.32 -22.50
CA VAL A 5 -11.69 9.44 -21.53
C VAL A 5 -11.06 8.99 -20.22
N LYS A 6 -11.37 7.76 -19.74
CA LYS A 6 -10.71 7.17 -18.57
C LYS A 6 -9.22 6.97 -18.83
N ASN A 7 -8.86 6.33 -19.96
CA ASN A 7 -7.49 6.02 -20.32
C ASN A 7 -6.68 7.31 -20.51
N ARG A 8 -7.25 8.34 -21.15
CA ARG A 8 -6.62 9.66 -21.22
C ARG A 8 -6.39 10.29 -19.84
N GLY A 9 -7.35 10.15 -18.93
CA GLY A 9 -7.20 10.65 -17.55
C GLY A 9 -6.08 9.97 -16.77
N LEU A 10 -5.93 8.65 -16.91
CA LEU A 10 -4.85 7.87 -16.29
C LEU A 10 -3.48 8.22 -16.89
N TYR A 11 -3.42 8.29 -18.22
CA TYR A 11 -2.21 8.63 -18.96
C TYR A 11 -1.67 10.01 -18.54
N ASP A 12 -2.53 11.03 -18.53
CA ASP A 12 -2.13 12.37 -18.11
C ASP A 12 -1.67 12.40 -16.64
N LEU A 13 -2.38 11.72 -15.74
CA LEU A 13 -2.01 11.67 -14.31
C LEU A 13 -0.62 11.04 -14.13
N LYS A 14 -0.30 10.00 -14.92
CA LYS A 14 1.00 9.35 -14.87
C LYS A 14 2.12 10.26 -15.35
N ILE A 15 1.94 10.96 -16.48
CA ILE A 15 2.91 11.96 -16.95
C ILE A 15 3.16 13.02 -15.87
N MET A 16 2.09 13.55 -15.27
CA MET A 16 2.19 14.57 -14.23
C MET A 16 2.91 14.03 -13.00
N LEU A 17 2.59 12.81 -12.55
CA LEU A 17 3.23 12.18 -11.40
C LEU A 17 4.72 11.90 -11.65
N ASN A 18 5.10 11.43 -12.84
CA ASN A 18 6.51 11.22 -13.23
C ASN A 18 7.30 12.53 -13.17
N LYS A 19 6.71 13.61 -13.71
CA LYS A 19 7.30 14.96 -13.65
C LYS A 19 7.45 15.45 -12.21
N LEU A 20 6.43 15.25 -11.38
CA LEU A 20 6.49 15.63 -9.97
C LEU A 20 7.55 14.83 -9.22
N SER A 21 7.65 13.52 -9.47
CA SER A 21 8.66 12.67 -8.83
C SER A 21 10.09 13.08 -9.23
N SER A 22 10.27 13.59 -10.44
CA SER A 22 11.56 14.10 -10.92
C SER A 22 11.86 15.52 -10.42
N ASN A 23 10.83 16.29 -10.06
CA ASN A 23 10.96 17.62 -9.47
C ASN A 23 9.95 17.84 -8.32
N PRO A 24 10.23 17.32 -7.12
CA PRO A 24 9.32 17.44 -5.96
C PRO A 24 9.10 18.89 -5.50
N SER A 25 9.91 19.85 -5.96
CA SER A 25 9.71 21.27 -5.63
C SER A 25 8.64 21.96 -6.48
N ASP A 26 8.09 21.30 -7.50
CA ASP A 26 7.01 21.83 -8.33
C ASP A 26 5.64 21.74 -7.62
N PHE A 27 5.44 22.65 -6.67
CA PHE A 27 4.21 22.72 -5.89
C PHE A 27 2.99 23.11 -6.74
N SER A 28 3.19 23.80 -7.87
CA SER A 28 2.09 24.10 -8.79
C SER A 28 1.56 22.83 -9.44
N LEU A 29 2.47 21.96 -9.91
CA LEU A 29 2.13 20.65 -10.45
C LEU A 29 1.50 19.74 -9.39
N MET A 30 2.04 19.74 -8.16
CA MET A 30 1.45 18.99 -7.04
C MET A 30 -0.01 19.39 -6.81
N LEU A 31 -0.32 20.69 -6.77
CA LEU A 31 -1.69 21.18 -6.61
C LEU A 31 -2.60 20.76 -7.80
N GLU A 32 -2.07 20.81 -9.02
CA GLU A 32 -2.80 20.43 -10.24
C GLU A 32 -3.16 18.94 -10.25
N ILE A 33 -2.22 18.06 -9.87
CA ILE A 33 -2.45 16.61 -9.76
C ILE A 33 -3.58 16.34 -8.76
N GLN A 34 -3.50 16.92 -7.56
CA GLN A 34 -4.52 16.73 -6.53
C GLN A 34 -5.90 17.18 -7.01
N PHE A 35 -5.97 18.34 -7.67
CA PHE A 35 -7.23 18.83 -8.24
C PHE A 35 -7.82 17.88 -9.29
N LYS A 36 -6.97 17.36 -10.18
CA LYS A 36 -7.38 16.41 -11.21
C LYS A 36 -7.89 15.10 -10.60
N ILE A 37 -7.23 14.59 -9.56
CA ILE A 37 -7.68 13.40 -8.82
C ILE A 37 -9.05 13.65 -8.18
N VAL A 38 -9.23 14.78 -7.47
CA VAL A 38 -10.53 15.15 -6.87
C VAL A 38 -11.62 15.19 -7.94
N TYR A 39 -11.37 15.83 -9.08
CA TYR A 39 -12.33 15.92 -10.18
C TYR A 39 -12.74 14.54 -10.70
N LEU A 40 -11.77 13.65 -10.92
CA LEU A 40 -11.99 12.30 -11.44
C LEU A 40 -12.77 11.44 -10.44
N ILE A 41 -12.43 11.50 -9.14
CA ILE A 41 -13.18 10.76 -8.10
C ILE A 41 -14.62 11.28 -8.00
N LEU A 42 -14.84 12.60 -7.92
CA LEU A 42 -16.18 13.19 -7.83
C LEU A 42 -17.05 12.85 -9.04
N ARG A 43 -16.46 12.69 -10.23
CA ARG A 43 -17.16 12.22 -11.41
C ARG A 43 -17.65 10.78 -11.23
N ARG A 44 -16.79 9.87 -10.76
CA ARG A 44 -17.13 8.46 -10.55
C ARG A 44 -18.14 8.26 -9.42
N GLU A 45 -18.03 9.02 -8.34
CA GLU A 45 -19.02 8.98 -7.26
C GLU A 45 -20.41 9.43 -7.71
N ARG A 46 -20.50 10.45 -8.58
CA ARG A 46 -21.78 10.85 -9.20
C ARG A 46 -22.36 9.74 -10.06
N ASP A 47 -21.54 9.04 -10.84
CA ASP A 47 -21.96 7.88 -11.62
C ASP A 47 -22.49 6.75 -10.74
N ILE A 48 -21.74 6.40 -9.68
CA ILE A 48 -22.16 5.40 -8.68
C ILE A 48 -23.50 5.79 -8.06
N LYS A 49 -23.70 7.05 -7.68
CA LYS A 49 -24.96 7.53 -7.09
C LYS A 49 -26.13 7.38 -8.06
N ARG A 50 -25.93 7.71 -9.35
CA ARG A 50 -26.93 7.54 -10.41
C ARG A 50 -27.28 6.05 -10.61
N LEU A 51 -26.28 5.18 -10.68
CA LEU A 51 -26.46 3.74 -10.82
C LEU A 51 -27.20 3.13 -9.62
N LYS A 52 -26.84 3.52 -8.38
CA LYS A 52 -27.54 3.10 -7.16
C LYS A 52 -29.03 3.49 -7.18
N ARG A 53 -29.36 4.72 -7.64
CA ARG A 53 -30.75 5.17 -7.81
C ARG A 53 -31.51 4.33 -8.84
N LYS A 54 -30.91 4.07 -10.01
CA LYS A 54 -31.50 3.19 -11.04
C LYS A 54 -31.77 1.79 -10.50
N SER A 55 -30.79 1.20 -9.80
CA SER A 55 -30.94 -0.12 -9.16
C SER A 55 -32.08 -0.13 -8.13
N ALA A 56 -32.22 0.92 -7.32
CA ALA A 56 -33.30 1.02 -6.35
C ALA A 56 -34.68 1.10 -7.01
N MET A 57 -34.81 1.84 -8.13
CA MET A 57 -36.05 1.90 -8.91
C MET A 57 -36.43 0.54 -9.49
N LEU A 58 -35.47 -0.19 -10.08
CA LEU A 58 -35.69 -1.54 -10.61
C LEU A 58 -36.04 -2.55 -9.51
N LYS A 59 -35.41 -2.46 -8.34
CA LYS A 59 -35.79 -3.28 -7.17
C LYS A 59 -37.21 -2.96 -6.70
N SER A 60 -37.63 -1.69 -6.79
CA SER A 60 -38.99 -1.30 -6.47
C SER A 60 -40.01 -1.81 -7.49
N SER A 61 -39.69 -1.84 -8.79
CA SER A 61 -40.61 -2.36 -9.81
C SER A 61 -40.85 -3.86 -9.65
N LEU A 62 -39.81 -4.65 -9.29
CA LEU A 62 -39.96 -6.06 -8.95
C LEU A 62 -40.92 -6.32 -7.78
N ARG A 63 -41.04 -5.38 -6.83
CA ARG A 63 -41.91 -5.52 -5.65
C ARG A 63 -43.34 -5.06 -5.92
N LYS A 64 -43.51 -4.01 -6.74
CA LYS A 64 -44.79 -3.31 -6.92
C LYS A 64 -45.54 -3.73 -8.18
N ASN A 65 -44.85 -4.18 -9.21
CA ASN A 65 -45.46 -4.54 -10.48
C ASN A 65 -45.64 -6.06 -10.54
N ARG A 66 -46.80 -6.52 -11.04
CA ARG A 66 -47.03 -7.93 -11.38
C ARG A 66 -46.34 -8.26 -12.71
N LEU A 67 -45.02 -8.20 -12.71
CA LEU A 67 -44.20 -8.55 -13.87
C LEU A 67 -44.34 -10.04 -14.18
N SER A 68 -44.32 -10.38 -15.46
CA SER A 68 -44.18 -11.76 -15.91
C SER A 68 -42.84 -12.35 -15.44
N LYS A 69 -42.72 -13.68 -15.55
CA LYS A 69 -41.47 -14.39 -15.21
C LYS A 69 -40.30 -13.91 -16.08
N GLU A 70 -40.54 -13.66 -17.36
CA GLU A 70 -39.52 -13.20 -18.33
C GLU A 70 -39.07 -11.78 -18.01
N GLU A 71 -40.02 -10.84 -17.80
CA GLU A 71 -39.70 -9.46 -17.42
C GLU A 71 -38.95 -9.40 -16.08
N SER A 72 -39.34 -10.24 -15.11
CA SER A 72 -38.64 -10.34 -13.83
C SER A 72 -37.20 -10.82 -13.99
N ALA A 73 -36.93 -11.75 -14.92
CA ALA A 73 -35.59 -12.23 -15.21
C ALA A 73 -34.72 -11.13 -15.84
N LEU A 74 -35.26 -10.37 -16.79
CA LEU A 74 -34.59 -9.24 -17.42
C LEU A 74 -34.22 -8.16 -16.39
N VAL A 75 -35.16 -7.80 -15.51
CA VAL A 75 -34.90 -6.79 -14.46
C VAL A 75 -33.82 -7.26 -13.48
N LYS A 76 -33.82 -8.55 -13.09
CA LYS A 76 -32.77 -9.12 -12.24
C LYS A 76 -31.40 -9.11 -12.92
N SER A 77 -31.35 -9.42 -14.21
CA SER A 77 -30.13 -9.35 -15.02
C SER A 77 -29.58 -7.91 -15.05
N GLU A 78 -30.45 -6.93 -15.30
CA GLU A 78 -30.06 -5.51 -15.32
C GLU A 78 -29.56 -5.04 -13.95
N ILE A 79 -30.18 -5.48 -12.84
CA ILE A 79 -29.70 -5.18 -11.48
C ILE A 79 -28.28 -5.74 -11.27
N LYS A 80 -28.01 -6.95 -11.76
CA LYS A 80 -26.67 -7.58 -11.67
C LYS A 80 -25.66 -6.79 -12.50
N ASN A 81 -26.00 -6.39 -13.72
CA ASN A 81 -25.15 -5.56 -14.58
C ASN A 81 -24.83 -4.21 -13.91
N ILE A 82 -25.84 -3.53 -13.33
CA ILE A 82 -25.63 -2.29 -12.59
C ILE A 82 -24.69 -2.50 -11.39
N ALA A 83 -24.77 -3.64 -10.70
CA ALA A 83 -23.87 -3.95 -9.60
C ALA A 83 -22.41 -4.10 -10.08
N SER A 84 -22.19 -4.76 -11.23
CA SER A 84 -20.86 -4.83 -11.87
C SER A 84 -20.32 -3.45 -12.18
N LEU A 85 -21.12 -2.61 -12.87
CA LEU A 85 -20.74 -1.24 -13.22
C LEU A 85 -20.39 -0.40 -11.98
N ILE A 86 -21.12 -0.56 -10.87
CA ILE A 86 -20.80 0.11 -9.61
C ILE A 86 -19.42 -0.33 -9.09
N ASN A 87 -19.10 -1.63 -9.15
CA ASN A 87 -17.81 -2.13 -8.70
C ASN A 87 -16.68 -1.63 -9.61
N GLU A 88 -16.86 -1.59 -10.93
CA GLU A 88 -15.90 -0.99 -11.86
C GLU A 88 -15.65 0.48 -11.53
N LYS A 89 -16.69 1.28 -11.25
CA LYS A 89 -16.51 2.69 -10.88
C LYS A 89 -15.84 2.85 -9.51
N LYS A 90 -16.06 1.93 -8.56
CA LYS A 90 -15.32 1.93 -7.29
C LYS A 90 -13.85 1.58 -7.49
N PHE A 91 -13.56 0.65 -8.38
CA PHE A 91 -12.19 0.34 -8.76
C PHE A 91 -11.52 1.55 -9.43
N ASP A 92 -12.21 2.29 -10.29
CA ASP A 92 -11.70 3.56 -10.83
C ASP A 92 -11.32 4.55 -9.70
N VAL A 93 -12.16 4.68 -8.68
CA VAL A 93 -11.87 5.54 -7.51
C VAL A 93 -10.63 5.04 -6.76
N TYR A 94 -10.49 3.73 -6.54
CA TYR A 94 -9.30 3.14 -5.96
C TYR A 94 -8.05 3.50 -6.78
N ILE A 95 -8.08 3.32 -8.10
CA ILE A 95 -6.96 3.67 -8.99
C ILE A 95 -6.60 5.16 -8.89
N TYR A 96 -7.59 6.06 -8.92
CA TYR A 96 -7.30 7.50 -8.76
C TYR A 96 -6.71 7.83 -7.40
N ARG A 97 -7.07 7.09 -6.35
CA ARG A 97 -6.47 7.25 -5.02
C ARG A 97 -5.07 6.69 -4.93
N MET A 98 -4.71 5.68 -5.73
CA MET A 98 -3.33 5.22 -5.86
C MET A 98 -2.41 6.29 -6.45
N PHE A 99 -2.91 7.17 -7.33
CA PHE A 99 -2.16 8.36 -7.74
C PHE A 99 -1.99 9.37 -6.59
N GLY A 100 -2.99 9.49 -5.71
CA GLY A 100 -2.87 10.30 -4.49
C GLY A 100 -1.83 9.73 -3.52
N ASP A 101 -1.79 8.40 -3.36
CA ASP A 101 -0.68 7.73 -2.68
C ASP A 101 0.65 8.03 -3.38
N GLY A 102 0.68 8.05 -4.72
CA GLY A 102 1.88 8.42 -5.48
C GLY A 102 2.41 9.80 -5.10
N VAL A 103 1.53 10.78 -4.93
CA VAL A 103 1.92 12.11 -4.39
C VAL A 103 2.41 11.97 -2.96
N ALA A 104 1.70 11.26 -2.08
CA ALA A 104 2.09 11.10 -0.68
C ALA A 104 3.49 10.49 -0.52
N PHE A 105 3.81 9.43 -1.26
CA PHE A 105 5.08 8.70 -1.20
C PHE A 105 6.27 9.48 -1.78
N ILE A 106 6.05 10.57 -2.54
CA ILE A 106 7.11 11.48 -2.97
C ILE A 106 7.62 12.34 -1.79
N TYR A 107 6.75 12.68 -0.85
CA TYR A 107 7.05 13.65 0.21
C TYR A 107 7.13 13.06 1.62
N ILE A 108 6.44 11.95 1.88
CA ILE A 108 6.35 11.34 3.21
C ILE A 108 7.11 10.03 3.21
N ASP A 109 7.96 9.83 4.21
CA ASP A 109 8.64 8.55 4.40
C ASP A 109 7.63 7.38 4.46
N ARG A 110 7.96 6.27 3.81
CA ARG A 110 7.10 5.09 3.70
C ARG A 110 6.77 4.48 5.07
N PHE A 111 7.69 4.54 6.03
CA PHE A 111 7.45 4.02 7.36
C PHE A 111 6.54 4.94 8.16
N THR A 112 6.56 6.25 7.90
CA THR A 112 5.55 7.21 8.38
C THR A 112 4.19 6.92 7.76
N ILE A 113 4.09 6.75 6.43
CA ILE A 113 2.82 6.42 5.75
C ILE A 113 2.20 5.15 6.34
N LYS A 114 3.01 4.12 6.61
CA LYS A 114 2.55 2.91 7.31
C LYS A 114 1.87 3.23 8.65
N GLN A 115 2.38 4.20 9.42
CA GLN A 115 1.74 4.61 10.68
C GLN A 115 0.42 5.34 10.44
N LEU A 116 0.31 6.09 9.34
CA LEU A 116 -0.89 6.84 8.96
C LEU A 116 -2.01 5.95 8.38
N PHE A 117 -1.74 4.66 8.15
CA PHE A 117 -2.72 3.72 7.59
C PHE A 117 -3.54 2.98 8.66
N TYR A 118 -2.89 2.57 9.75
CA TYR A 118 -3.52 1.76 10.80
C TYR A 118 -4.16 2.62 11.89
N ASN A 119 -5.05 2.03 12.68
CA ASN A 119 -5.63 2.66 13.86
C ASN A 119 -4.54 3.09 14.87
N SER A 120 -4.85 4.04 15.76
CA SER A 120 -3.96 4.39 16.87
C SER A 120 -4.00 3.39 18.04
N LEU A 121 -5.00 2.51 18.08
CA LEU A 121 -5.24 1.57 19.19
C LEU A 121 -4.73 0.15 18.90
N ASP A 122 -4.65 -0.25 17.64
CA ASP A 122 -4.22 -1.57 17.17
C ASP A 122 -3.69 -1.48 15.73
N TYR A 123 -3.27 -2.61 15.17
CA TYR A 123 -2.85 -2.72 13.76
C TYR A 123 -4.01 -3.03 12.80
N ASN A 124 -5.27 -2.80 13.20
CA ASN A 124 -6.36 -2.84 12.25
C ASN A 124 -6.28 -1.63 11.31
N VAL A 125 -6.63 -1.85 10.05
CA VAL A 125 -6.69 -0.78 9.06
C VAL A 125 -7.71 0.27 9.51
N LYS A 126 -7.32 1.54 9.56
CA LYS A 126 -8.26 2.60 9.91
C LYS A 126 -9.34 2.69 8.84
N GLU A 127 -10.60 2.89 9.26
CA GLU A 127 -11.68 3.13 8.32
C GLU A 127 -11.33 4.29 7.40
N HIS A 128 -11.43 4.03 6.11
CA HIS A 128 -11.17 5.01 5.08
C HIS A 128 -12.31 6.04 5.06
N ALA A 129 -12.00 7.28 4.66
CA ALA A 129 -13.02 8.31 4.49
C ALA A 129 -14.12 7.86 3.51
N GLY A 130 -15.37 8.19 3.80
CA GLY A 130 -16.50 7.92 2.90
C GLY A 130 -16.45 8.75 1.62
N ASP A 131 -17.54 8.75 0.84
CA ASP A 131 -17.65 9.53 -0.40
C ASP A 131 -17.16 10.99 -0.22
N LEU A 132 -16.34 11.46 -1.18
CA LEU A 132 -15.83 12.83 -1.28
C LEU A 132 -16.98 13.82 -1.59
N GLY A 133 -17.93 13.39 -2.42
CA GLY A 133 -19.05 14.18 -2.89
C GLY A 133 -20.18 14.34 -1.87
N GLY A 134 -20.60 15.59 -1.62
CA GLY A 134 -21.80 15.92 -0.85
C GLY A 134 -21.57 16.50 0.55
N LYS A 135 -20.32 16.81 0.91
CA LYS A 135 -19.96 17.48 2.16
C LYS A 135 -19.50 18.92 1.87
N SER A 136 -19.92 19.88 2.69
CA SER A 136 -19.34 21.22 2.70
C SER A 136 -17.84 21.20 3.06
N GLY A 137 -17.39 20.17 3.79
CA GLY A 137 -16.01 20.00 4.28
C GLY A 137 -14.92 20.05 3.21
N LEU A 138 -15.13 19.41 2.05
CA LEU A 138 -14.13 19.39 0.97
C LEU A 138 -13.76 20.81 0.48
N ARG A 139 -14.73 21.75 0.50
CA ARG A 139 -14.47 23.13 0.07
C ARG A 139 -13.51 23.83 1.03
N ASP A 140 -13.69 23.59 2.33
CA ASP A 140 -12.88 24.21 3.39
C ASP A 140 -11.48 23.58 3.42
N GLU A 141 -11.40 22.25 3.32
CA GLU A 141 -10.14 21.49 3.16
C GLU A 141 -9.36 22.00 1.95
N TRP A 142 -10.01 22.11 0.78
CA TRP A 142 -9.38 22.60 -0.44
C TRP A 142 -8.96 24.07 -0.36
N ALA A 143 -9.69 24.90 0.40
CA ALA A 143 -9.30 26.28 0.63
C ALA A 143 -7.99 26.36 1.43
N LEU A 144 -7.85 25.53 2.47
CA LEU A 144 -6.62 25.44 3.27
C LEU A 144 -5.43 24.95 2.44
N ILE A 145 -5.64 23.92 1.61
CA ILE A 145 -4.62 23.45 0.65
C ILE A 145 -4.12 24.63 -0.19
N LYS A 146 -5.01 25.38 -0.86
CA LYS A 146 -4.60 26.53 -1.69
C LYS A 146 -3.87 27.62 -0.90
N ILE A 147 -4.22 27.83 0.37
CA ILE A 147 -3.52 28.80 1.22
C ILE A 147 -2.08 28.33 1.48
N ALA A 148 -1.88 27.06 1.84
CA ALA A 148 -0.54 26.49 2.05
C ALA A 148 0.33 26.63 0.80
N PHE A 149 -0.20 26.25 -0.37
CA PHE A 149 0.51 26.38 -1.64
C PHE A 149 0.90 27.83 -1.98
N ARG A 150 0.02 28.81 -1.70
CA ARG A 150 0.34 30.24 -1.88
C ARG A 150 1.44 30.74 -0.94
N GLN A 151 1.63 30.07 0.19
CA GLN A 151 2.69 30.35 1.15
C GLN A 151 3.98 29.55 0.84
N GLY A 152 4.01 28.80 -0.28
CA GLY A 152 5.16 27.98 -0.64
C GLY A 152 5.32 26.73 0.24
N ILE A 153 4.24 26.27 0.88
CA ILE A 153 4.23 25.07 1.72
C ILE A 153 3.53 23.96 0.94
N PRO A 154 4.20 22.83 0.63
CA PRO A 154 3.55 21.69 0.02
C PRO A 154 2.52 21.10 0.99
N ALA A 155 1.36 20.72 0.48
CA ALA A 155 0.28 20.19 1.30
C ALA A 155 -0.49 19.09 0.57
N LEU A 156 -0.96 18.09 1.30
CA LEU A 156 -1.66 16.92 0.78
C LEU A 156 -3.06 16.82 1.36
N LEU A 157 -4.05 16.65 0.48
CA LEU A 157 -5.41 16.27 0.86
C LEU A 157 -5.45 14.75 1.11
N HIS A 158 -5.88 14.31 2.28
CA HIS A 158 -5.84 12.87 2.61
C HIS A 158 -6.97 12.09 1.93
N ASP A 159 -8.11 12.74 1.70
CA ASP A 159 -9.29 12.16 1.05
C ASP A 159 -9.06 11.78 -0.42
N ILE A 160 -7.89 12.03 -1.01
CA ILE A 160 -7.50 11.52 -2.33
C ILE A 160 -6.51 10.36 -2.26
N THR A 161 -6.14 9.88 -1.07
CA THR A 161 -5.17 8.80 -0.87
C THR A 161 -5.90 7.51 -0.46
N MET A 162 -5.21 6.37 -0.53
CA MET A 162 -5.65 5.12 0.11
C MET A 162 -4.91 4.85 1.43
N SER A 163 -3.68 5.36 1.55
CA SER A 163 -2.75 5.02 2.64
C SER A 163 -2.75 6.03 3.79
N VAL A 164 -3.02 7.32 3.55
CA VAL A 164 -3.05 8.35 4.59
C VAL A 164 -4.47 8.52 5.14
N ARG A 165 -4.72 8.04 6.35
CA ARG A 165 -6.09 7.95 6.94
C ARG A 165 -6.28 8.74 8.22
N HIS A 166 -5.32 9.58 8.62
CA HIS A 166 -5.42 10.43 9.82
C HIS A 166 -5.26 11.91 9.48
N GLY A 167 -6.17 12.73 10.00
CA GLY A 167 -6.34 14.11 9.58
C GLY A 167 -7.03 14.21 8.23
N ASP A 168 -7.44 15.42 7.85
CA ASP A 168 -8.05 15.72 6.56
C ASP A 168 -7.00 16.24 5.55
N ILE A 169 -6.00 16.98 6.05
CA ILE A 169 -4.88 17.48 5.26
C ILE A 169 -3.56 17.30 6.04
N SER A 170 -2.43 17.34 5.34
CA SER A 170 -1.11 17.48 5.94
C SER A 170 -0.31 18.59 5.26
N LEU A 171 0.52 19.29 6.05
CA LEU A 171 1.58 20.16 5.56
C LEU A 171 2.88 19.37 5.51
N LEU A 172 3.64 19.51 4.43
CA LEU A 172 4.78 18.67 4.08
C LEU A 172 6.09 19.46 4.00
N GLY A 173 6.17 20.60 4.70
CA GLY A 173 7.33 21.48 4.70
C GLY A 173 8.49 21.04 5.61
N ASN A 174 8.32 19.93 6.34
CA ASN A 174 9.30 19.35 7.26
C ASN A 174 9.50 17.87 6.93
N ASP A 175 10.47 17.22 7.58
CA ASP A 175 10.75 15.77 7.41
C ASP A 175 9.53 14.89 7.73
N GLU A 176 8.75 15.26 8.75
CA GLU A 176 7.50 14.58 9.10
C GLU A 176 6.27 15.44 8.76
N PRO A 177 5.16 14.82 8.33
CA PRO A 177 3.96 15.53 7.95
C PRO A 177 3.27 16.14 9.17
N PHE A 178 2.92 17.42 9.08
CA PHE A 178 2.08 18.07 10.08
C PHE A 178 0.60 17.83 9.76
N LEU A 179 -0.04 16.96 10.53
CA LEU A 179 -1.42 16.54 10.29
C LEU A 179 -2.43 17.57 10.82
N ILE A 180 -3.44 17.89 10.01
CA ILE A 180 -4.49 18.85 10.35
C ILE A 180 -5.86 18.20 10.14
N GLU A 181 -6.71 18.31 11.14
CA GLU A 181 -8.14 18.00 11.06
C GLU A 181 -8.92 19.31 10.87
N VAL A 182 -9.68 19.41 9.78
CA VAL A 182 -10.42 20.60 9.38
C VAL A 182 -11.83 20.54 9.97
N LYS A 183 -12.17 21.50 10.82
CA LYS A 183 -13.51 21.59 11.43
C LYS A 183 -14.22 22.85 10.94
N SER A 184 -15.43 22.67 10.41
CA SER A 184 -16.34 23.76 10.02
C SER A 184 -17.30 24.19 11.15
N SER A 185 -17.31 23.50 12.30
CA SER A 185 -18.17 23.81 13.45
C SER A 185 -17.42 23.72 14.77
N SER A 186 -17.86 24.51 15.76
CA SER A 186 -17.32 24.54 17.13
C SER A 186 -17.88 23.44 18.04
N ASN A 187 -18.63 22.48 17.50
CA ASN A 187 -19.25 21.42 18.29
C ASN A 187 -18.18 20.49 18.87
N VAL A 188 -18.26 20.22 20.17
CA VAL A 188 -17.41 19.25 20.87
C VAL A 188 -18.29 18.05 21.23
N ASN A 189 -17.96 16.88 20.70
CA ASN A 189 -18.62 15.63 21.08
C ASN A 189 -17.57 14.53 21.31
N LYS A 190 -17.96 13.44 21.97
CA LYS A 190 -17.07 12.30 22.28
C LYS A 190 -16.37 11.71 21.04
N ARG A 191 -17.00 11.82 19.85
CA ARG A 191 -16.39 11.37 18.59
C ARG A 191 -15.21 12.27 18.19
N ILE A 192 -15.38 13.59 18.32
CA ILE A 192 -14.34 14.58 18.02
C ILE A 192 -13.17 14.46 18.99
N GLU A 193 -13.44 14.24 20.28
CA GLU A 193 -12.39 13.97 21.28
C GLU A 193 -11.57 12.72 20.93
N ARG A 194 -12.23 11.63 20.52
CA ARG A 194 -11.54 10.41 20.07
C ARG A 194 -10.68 10.63 18.83
N GLN A 195 -11.17 11.40 17.86
CA GLN A 195 -10.39 11.75 16.66
C GLN A 195 -9.16 12.57 17.03
N LYS A 196 -9.32 13.59 17.89
CA LYS A 196 -8.22 14.42 18.38
C LYS A 196 -7.17 13.59 19.13
N ALA A 197 -7.60 12.75 20.08
CA ALA A 197 -6.70 11.87 20.82
C ALA A 197 -5.99 10.85 19.92
N SER A 198 -6.66 10.35 18.88
CA SER A 198 -6.06 9.44 17.89
C SER A 198 -4.96 10.15 17.07
N LEU A 199 -5.25 11.37 16.62
CA LEU A 199 -4.33 12.22 15.86
C LEU A 199 -3.12 12.62 16.71
N GLU A 200 -3.33 13.03 17.96
CA GLU A 200 -2.27 13.37 18.92
C GLU A 200 -1.35 12.17 19.18
N LYS A 201 -1.90 10.97 19.41
CA LYS A 201 -1.08 9.76 19.62
C LYS A 201 -0.17 9.46 18.43
N ILE A 202 -0.68 9.59 17.22
CA ILE A 202 0.08 9.31 16.00
C ILE A 202 1.10 10.41 15.74
N THR A 203 0.71 11.68 15.89
CA THR A 203 1.61 12.82 15.75
C THR A 203 2.77 12.71 16.73
N ASN A 204 2.49 12.40 18.00
CA ASN A 204 3.53 12.16 18.99
C ASN A 204 4.47 11.04 18.52
N PHE A 205 3.94 9.88 18.13
CA PHE A 205 4.77 8.76 17.69
C PHE A 205 5.66 9.08 16.48
N ILE A 206 5.13 9.73 15.43
CA ILE A 206 5.94 10.07 14.25
C ILE A 206 6.99 11.14 14.56
N THR A 207 6.74 12.03 15.53
CA THR A 207 7.69 13.08 15.92
C THR A 207 8.75 12.61 16.92
N THR A 208 8.46 11.59 17.75
CA THR A 208 9.37 11.12 18.81
C THR A 208 10.05 9.80 18.47
N ASP A 209 9.65 9.13 17.40
CA ASP A 209 10.12 7.80 16.99
C ASP A 209 9.95 6.69 18.03
N GLU A 210 9.28 6.96 19.14
CA GLU A 210 9.08 6.03 20.24
C GLU A 210 7.72 6.23 20.89
N ALA A 211 7.02 5.13 21.17
CA ALA A 211 5.81 5.17 21.98
C ALA A 211 5.66 3.90 22.85
N LYS A 212 5.21 4.10 24.08
CA LYS A 212 4.87 3.03 25.03
C LYS A 212 3.38 2.69 24.95
N GLY A 213 3.05 1.40 24.97
CA GLY A 213 1.65 0.93 24.88
C GLY A 213 0.94 1.31 23.58
N PHE A 214 1.69 1.62 22.52
CA PHE A 214 1.13 2.02 21.23
C PHE A 214 0.67 0.77 20.48
N ARG A 215 -0.57 0.77 19.97
CA ARG A 215 -1.19 -0.38 19.29
C ARG A 215 -1.16 -1.70 20.07
N GLY A 216 -1.24 -1.63 21.40
CA GLY A 216 -1.14 -2.81 22.28
C GLY A 216 0.27 -3.39 22.39
N ILE A 217 1.27 -2.74 21.78
CA ILE A 217 2.67 -3.14 21.90
C ILE A 217 3.32 -2.35 23.06
N PRO A 218 4.04 -3.01 23.97
CA PRO A 218 4.61 -2.36 25.15
C PRO A 218 5.54 -1.19 24.82
N LEU A 219 6.34 -1.36 23.78
CA LEU A 219 7.25 -0.37 23.25
C LEU A 219 7.37 -0.54 21.73
N ILE A 220 7.12 0.52 20.98
CA ILE A 220 7.41 0.59 19.55
C ILE A 220 8.45 1.69 19.36
N LYS A 221 9.45 1.39 18.55
CA LYS A 221 10.43 2.36 18.06
C LYS A 221 10.47 2.34 16.53
N ARG A 222 10.56 3.52 15.92
CA ARG A 222 10.96 3.68 14.52
C ARG A 222 12.44 4.02 14.52
N GLU A 223 13.21 3.26 13.76
CA GLU A 223 14.66 3.45 13.70
C GLU A 223 15.09 3.25 12.25
N ALA A 224 16.03 4.07 11.81
CA ALA A 224 16.67 3.89 10.52
C ALA A 224 17.36 2.52 10.43
N MET A 225 17.34 1.93 9.23
CA MET A 225 18.14 0.75 8.94
C MET A 225 19.59 1.17 8.70
N ASN A 226 20.53 0.32 9.11
CA ASN A 226 21.97 0.61 8.96
C ASN A 226 22.48 0.42 7.53
N LEU A 227 21.74 -0.32 6.69
CA LEU A 227 22.02 -0.48 5.27
C LEU A 227 21.01 0.32 4.44
N PRO A 228 21.46 1.11 3.45
CA PRO A 228 20.57 1.76 2.50
C PRO A 228 19.81 0.69 1.72
N ALA A 229 18.50 0.89 1.53
CA ALA A 229 17.64 -0.05 0.83
C ALA A 229 18.00 -0.15 -0.66
N GLU A 230 18.12 -1.38 -1.14
CA GLU A 230 18.37 -1.70 -2.55
C GLU A 230 17.06 -2.13 -3.23
N TYR A 231 16.80 -1.60 -4.42
CA TYR A 231 15.57 -1.87 -5.16
C TYR A 231 15.86 -2.18 -6.63
N HIS A 232 15.08 -3.11 -7.19
CA HIS A 232 15.17 -3.61 -8.56
C HIS A 232 14.13 -2.98 -9.50
N VAL A 233 13.70 -1.74 -9.21
CA VAL A 233 12.68 -1.02 -10.00
C VAL A 233 13.10 -0.87 -11.47
N LYS A 234 14.40 -0.62 -11.72
CA LYS A 234 14.94 -0.56 -13.07
C LYS A 234 14.79 -1.90 -13.80
N ALA A 235 15.12 -3.02 -13.15
CA ALA A 235 15.00 -4.34 -13.74
C ALA A 235 13.54 -4.67 -14.08
N LEU A 236 12.59 -4.28 -13.24
CA LEU A 236 11.16 -4.38 -13.55
C LEU A 236 10.83 -3.63 -14.85
N ASN A 237 11.15 -2.33 -14.93
CA ASN A 237 10.77 -1.51 -16.08
C ASN A 237 11.52 -1.89 -17.37
N ASP A 238 12.76 -2.40 -17.27
CA ASP A 238 13.46 -3.00 -18.41
C ASP A 238 12.74 -4.28 -18.89
N CYS A 239 12.27 -5.13 -17.97
CA CYS A 239 11.46 -6.32 -18.28
C CYS A 239 10.10 -5.97 -18.92
N LEU A 240 9.41 -4.92 -18.45
CA LEU A 240 8.14 -4.47 -19.06
C LEU A 240 8.33 -4.02 -20.50
N ARG A 241 9.44 -3.32 -20.78
CA ARG A 241 9.80 -2.86 -22.13
C ARG A 241 10.04 -4.01 -23.08
N GLU A 242 10.79 -5.02 -22.65
CA GLU A 242 11.04 -6.22 -23.47
C GLU A 242 9.75 -7.03 -23.67
N CYS A 243 8.92 -7.15 -22.64
CA CYS A 243 7.62 -7.83 -22.73
C CYS A 243 6.70 -7.20 -23.78
N LYS A 244 6.82 -5.88 -24.01
CA LYS A 244 6.04 -5.17 -25.03
C LYS A 244 6.39 -5.61 -26.46
N GLU A 245 7.64 -5.99 -26.70
CA GLU A 245 8.12 -6.43 -28.02
C GLU A 245 7.85 -7.92 -28.25
N ASN A 246 7.99 -8.74 -27.20
CA ASN A 246 8.00 -10.20 -27.30
C ASN A 246 6.72 -10.88 -26.79
N GLY A 247 5.76 -10.13 -26.24
CA GLY A 247 4.54 -10.65 -25.61
C GLY A 247 4.75 -11.20 -24.19
N TYR A 248 5.99 -11.53 -23.81
CA TYR A 248 6.43 -11.88 -22.46
C TYR A 248 7.91 -11.53 -22.25
N SER A 249 8.34 -11.36 -20.99
CA SER A 249 9.77 -11.26 -20.61
C SER A 249 9.96 -11.79 -19.18
N VAL A 250 11.19 -12.23 -18.89
CA VAL A 250 11.63 -12.69 -17.57
C VAL A 250 13.00 -12.11 -17.27
N VAL A 251 13.18 -11.62 -16.04
CA VAL A 251 14.49 -11.18 -15.53
C VAL A 251 14.73 -11.69 -14.12
N GLU A 252 15.97 -12.03 -13.80
CA GLU A 252 16.45 -12.38 -12.45
C GLU A 252 17.36 -11.25 -11.93
N PRO A 253 16.83 -10.18 -11.32
CA PRO A 253 17.63 -9.06 -10.82
C PRO A 253 18.63 -9.44 -9.72
N GLU A 254 18.29 -10.45 -8.91
CA GLU A 254 19.20 -11.09 -7.97
C GLU A 254 18.86 -12.57 -7.89
N LYS A 255 19.84 -13.37 -7.47
CA LYS A 255 19.70 -14.83 -7.43
C LYS A 255 18.46 -15.25 -6.62
N GLY A 256 17.57 -15.99 -7.26
CA GLY A 256 16.33 -16.48 -6.67
C GLY A 256 15.16 -15.49 -6.67
N PHE A 257 15.33 -14.27 -7.16
CA PHE A 257 14.21 -13.33 -7.37
C PHE A 257 13.98 -13.15 -8.86
N HIS A 258 12.85 -13.65 -9.37
CA HIS A 258 12.47 -13.52 -10.77
C HIS A 258 11.25 -12.60 -10.92
N ILE A 259 11.29 -11.75 -11.94
CA ILE A 259 10.17 -10.90 -12.36
C ILE A 259 9.75 -11.38 -13.74
N VAL A 260 8.46 -11.70 -13.89
CA VAL A 260 7.86 -12.19 -15.14
C VAL A 260 6.74 -11.24 -15.54
N ALA A 261 6.82 -10.72 -16.77
CA ALA A 261 5.81 -9.85 -17.37
C ALA A 261 5.19 -10.54 -18.58
N VAL A 262 3.86 -10.44 -18.72
CA VAL A 262 3.09 -11.16 -19.75
C VAL A 262 1.94 -10.28 -20.27
N ARG A 263 1.76 -10.23 -21.59
CA ARG A 263 0.67 -9.49 -22.25
C ARG A 263 -0.27 -10.35 -23.10
N GLU A 264 0.22 -11.47 -23.63
CA GLU A 264 -0.51 -12.28 -24.63
C GLU A 264 -0.78 -13.74 -24.20
N TYR A 265 -0.45 -14.11 -22.96
CA TYR A 265 -0.61 -15.49 -22.49
C TYR A 265 -1.62 -15.61 -21.36
N ASP A 266 -2.25 -16.77 -21.26
CA ASP A 266 -3.00 -17.17 -20.09
C ASP A 266 -2.04 -17.23 -18.88
N PRO A 267 -2.26 -16.43 -17.82
CA PRO A 267 -1.55 -16.52 -16.55
C PRO A 267 -1.38 -17.94 -16.01
N GLN A 268 -2.34 -18.82 -16.28
CA GLN A 268 -2.35 -20.18 -15.77
C GLN A 268 -1.26 -21.06 -16.39
N GLU A 269 -0.78 -20.72 -17.60
CA GLU A 269 0.27 -21.45 -18.32
C GLU A 269 1.69 -21.10 -17.83
N ILE A 270 1.84 -20.10 -16.96
CA ILE A 270 3.16 -19.62 -16.52
C ILE A 270 3.87 -20.68 -15.67
N LYS A 271 3.13 -21.46 -14.87
CA LYS A 271 3.71 -22.43 -13.92
C LYS A 271 4.50 -23.52 -14.61
N ASP A 272 4.09 -23.93 -15.82
CA ASP A 272 4.71 -25.02 -16.55
C ASP A 272 5.81 -24.53 -17.52
N LYS A 273 6.02 -23.21 -17.63
CA LYS A 273 6.97 -22.60 -18.57
C LYS A 273 8.37 -22.40 -17.99
N PHE A 274 8.51 -22.36 -16.66
CA PHE A 274 9.74 -21.92 -16.03
C PHE A 274 10.23 -22.91 -14.98
N ASP A 275 11.42 -23.47 -15.21
CA ASP A 275 12.03 -24.47 -14.33
C ASP A 275 12.38 -23.94 -12.94
N PHE A 276 12.48 -22.61 -12.78
CA PHE A 276 12.71 -22.00 -11.46
C PHE A 276 11.46 -22.04 -10.55
N ILE A 277 10.29 -22.38 -11.08
CA ILE A 277 9.06 -22.50 -10.30
C ILE A 277 9.03 -23.88 -9.64
N THR A 278 9.39 -23.93 -8.36
CA THR A 278 9.43 -25.15 -7.55
C THR A 278 8.49 -25.07 -6.35
N SER A 279 8.40 -26.15 -5.56
CA SER A 279 7.67 -26.12 -4.27
C SER A 279 8.26 -25.14 -3.26
N GLU A 280 9.54 -24.78 -3.39
CA GLU A 280 10.25 -23.79 -2.55
C GLU A 280 10.23 -22.40 -3.19
N THR A 281 9.24 -22.12 -4.05
CA THR A 281 9.08 -20.82 -4.71
C THR A 281 7.78 -20.17 -4.29
N GLN A 282 7.86 -18.99 -3.70
CA GLN A 282 6.71 -18.14 -3.43
C GLN A 282 6.40 -17.31 -4.67
N CYS A 283 5.16 -17.41 -5.16
CA CYS A 283 4.65 -16.56 -6.24
C CYS A 283 3.79 -15.43 -5.67
N VAL A 284 4.07 -14.20 -6.10
CA VAL A 284 3.25 -13.02 -5.83
C VAL A 284 2.76 -12.48 -7.17
N TYR A 285 1.46 -12.59 -7.41
CA TYR A 285 0.81 -12.02 -8.59
C TYR A 285 0.32 -10.59 -8.28
N LEU A 286 0.96 -9.60 -8.89
CA LEU A 286 0.73 -8.18 -8.57
C LEU A 286 -0.70 -7.75 -8.96
N ASN A 287 -1.25 -8.29 -10.05
CA ASN A 287 -2.59 -7.92 -10.51
C ASN A 287 -3.66 -8.38 -9.52
N ASP A 288 -3.53 -9.54 -8.88
CA ASP A 288 -4.47 -10.00 -7.86
C ASP A 288 -4.52 -9.04 -6.67
N ILE A 289 -3.36 -8.56 -6.23
CA ILE A 289 -3.26 -7.60 -5.13
C ILE A 289 -3.87 -6.25 -5.52
N LYS A 290 -3.60 -5.77 -6.74
CA LYS A 290 -4.26 -4.57 -7.30
C LYS A 290 -5.78 -4.74 -7.35
N ASN A 291 -6.26 -5.83 -7.94
CA ASN A 291 -7.68 -6.07 -8.20
C ASN A 291 -8.46 -6.29 -6.89
N ALA A 292 -7.82 -6.86 -5.87
CA ALA A 292 -8.35 -6.97 -4.52
C ALA A 292 -8.31 -5.64 -3.73
N SER A 293 -7.68 -4.58 -4.27
CA SER A 293 -7.46 -3.30 -3.60
C SER A 293 -6.65 -3.43 -2.30
N GLN A 294 -5.62 -4.28 -2.30
CA GLN A 294 -4.83 -4.67 -1.12
C GLN A 294 -3.37 -4.19 -1.17
N TRP A 295 -3.04 -3.22 -2.03
CA TRP A 295 -1.66 -2.73 -2.20
C TRP A 295 -1.12 -1.97 -0.98
N MET A 296 -1.99 -1.29 -0.23
CA MET A 296 -1.60 -0.40 0.87
C MET A 296 -1.09 -1.15 2.10
N PRO A 297 -0.24 -0.51 2.92
CA PRO A 297 0.34 0.82 2.76
C PRO A 297 1.77 0.78 2.20
N LEU A 298 1.96 0.04 1.10
CA LEU A 298 3.25 -0.02 0.41
C LEU A 298 3.32 1.03 -0.71
N SER A 299 4.54 1.31 -1.19
CA SER A 299 4.75 2.23 -2.30
C SER A 299 3.84 1.87 -3.48
N PRO A 300 3.04 2.80 -4.01
CA PRO A 300 2.00 2.51 -4.97
C PRO A 300 2.57 2.09 -6.32
N PHE A 301 1.89 1.18 -7.02
CA PHE A 301 2.30 0.75 -8.36
C PHE A 301 2.38 1.91 -9.38
N THR A 302 1.71 3.05 -9.11
CA THR A 302 1.81 4.26 -9.94
C THR A 302 3.17 4.93 -9.89
N LEU A 303 3.99 4.67 -8.86
CA LEU A 303 5.41 5.05 -8.79
C LEU A 303 6.34 3.92 -9.24
N LEU A 304 5.85 2.68 -9.22
CA LEU A 304 6.65 1.50 -9.55
C LEU A 304 6.82 1.29 -11.07
N ILE A 305 5.73 1.44 -11.82
CA ILE A 305 5.70 1.29 -13.28
C ILE A 305 5.92 2.67 -13.87
N GLU A 306 6.98 2.88 -14.66
CA GLU A 306 7.41 4.19 -15.15
C GLU A 306 6.65 4.63 -16.40
N ASP A 307 6.50 3.74 -17.38
CA ASP A 307 5.86 4.02 -18.66
C ASP A 307 4.34 4.15 -18.50
N GLU A 308 3.76 5.16 -19.16
CA GLU A 308 2.34 5.46 -19.05
C GLU A 308 1.46 4.36 -19.66
N SER A 309 1.91 3.75 -20.77
CA SER A 309 1.17 2.69 -21.44
C SER A 309 1.23 1.38 -20.67
N ASP A 310 2.40 1.01 -20.15
CA ASP A 310 2.55 -0.18 -19.29
C ASP A 310 1.68 -0.06 -18.04
N LEU A 311 1.61 1.12 -17.42
CA LEU A 311 0.72 1.35 -16.27
C LEU A 311 -0.76 1.21 -16.65
N CYS A 312 -1.17 1.75 -17.80
CA CYS A 312 -2.55 1.64 -18.27
C CYS A 312 -2.93 0.17 -18.51
N ASP A 313 -2.04 -0.58 -19.16
CA ASP A 313 -2.25 -1.99 -19.48
C ASP A 313 -2.26 -2.87 -18.21
N PHE A 314 -1.41 -2.54 -17.23
CA PHE A 314 -1.46 -3.20 -15.92
C PHE A 314 -2.80 -2.96 -15.22
N ILE A 315 -3.32 -1.72 -15.28
CA ILE A 315 -4.61 -1.35 -14.68
C ILE A 315 -5.76 -2.07 -15.38
N SER A 316 -5.79 -2.13 -16.71
CA SER A 316 -6.84 -2.81 -17.51
C SER A 316 -6.77 -4.33 -17.42
N GLY A 317 -5.59 -4.88 -17.13
CA GLY A 317 -5.34 -6.32 -17.07
C GLY A 317 -4.68 -6.89 -18.34
N ASP A 318 -4.33 -6.04 -19.30
CA ASP A 318 -3.61 -6.41 -20.53
C ASP A 318 -2.11 -6.64 -20.28
N LEU A 319 -1.61 -6.28 -19.09
CA LEU A 319 -0.28 -6.61 -18.60
C LEU A 319 -0.39 -7.31 -17.24
N SER A 320 0.15 -8.53 -17.16
CA SER A 320 0.24 -9.32 -15.94
C SER A 320 1.68 -9.38 -15.44
N ILE A 321 1.89 -9.15 -14.14
CA ILE A 321 3.23 -9.14 -13.53
C ILE A 321 3.27 -10.13 -12.37
N PHE A 322 4.23 -11.07 -12.43
CA PHE A 322 4.49 -12.06 -11.40
C PHE A 322 5.87 -11.86 -10.82
N CYS A 323 5.98 -12.05 -9.52
CA CYS A 323 7.24 -12.11 -8.81
C CYS A 323 7.40 -13.48 -8.19
N PHE A 324 8.50 -14.16 -8.49
CA PHE A 324 8.84 -15.46 -7.92
C PHE A 324 10.05 -15.31 -7.00
N ILE A 325 9.90 -15.76 -5.76
CA ILE A 325 10.90 -15.67 -4.71
C ILE A 325 11.30 -17.09 -4.30
N SER A 326 12.58 -17.42 -4.49
CA SER A 326 13.15 -18.68 -4.02
C SER A 326 13.37 -18.63 -2.51
N LEU A 327 12.61 -19.44 -1.78
CA LEU A 327 12.72 -19.56 -0.33
C LEU A 327 14.08 -20.16 0.07
N ASP A 328 14.62 -21.06 -0.73
CA ASP A 328 15.93 -21.66 -0.49
C ASP A 328 17.09 -20.69 -0.68
N GLU A 329 17.05 -19.82 -1.68
CA GLU A 329 18.09 -18.78 -1.83
C GLU A 329 18.03 -17.75 -0.70
N MET A 330 16.84 -17.43 -0.17
CA MET A 330 16.72 -16.64 1.06
C MET A 330 17.38 -17.34 2.27
N LYS A 331 17.13 -18.64 2.45
CA LYS A 331 17.76 -19.44 3.53
C LYS A 331 19.29 -19.44 3.39
N LYS A 332 19.81 -19.75 2.20
CA LYS A 332 21.26 -19.74 1.91
C LYS A 332 21.90 -18.38 2.18
N THR A 333 21.20 -17.29 1.81
CA THR A 333 21.68 -15.93 2.10
C THR A 333 21.80 -15.69 3.60
N SER A 334 20.78 -16.09 4.38
CA SER A 334 20.84 -15.99 5.85
C SER A 334 21.94 -16.87 6.46
N GLU A 335 22.09 -18.12 5.98
CA GLU A 335 23.11 -19.05 6.46
C GLU A 335 24.52 -18.51 6.24
N SER A 336 24.76 -17.86 5.09
CA SER A 336 26.04 -17.22 4.79
C SER A 336 26.41 -16.09 5.75
N GLU A 337 25.41 -15.52 6.43
CA GLU A 337 25.55 -14.49 7.47
C GLU A 337 25.56 -15.09 8.90
N GLY A 338 25.61 -16.42 9.03
CA GLY A 338 25.68 -17.12 10.31
C GLY A 338 24.34 -17.18 11.07
N VAL A 339 23.22 -17.10 10.35
CA VAL A 339 21.86 -17.06 10.93
C VAL A 339 20.96 -18.09 10.24
N GLU A 340 20.27 -18.90 11.02
CA GLU A 340 19.20 -19.79 10.57
C GLU A 340 17.94 -18.97 10.25
N LEU A 341 17.34 -19.22 9.08
CA LEU A 341 16.09 -18.58 8.64
C LEU A 341 14.99 -19.63 8.48
N VAL A 342 13.89 -19.42 9.21
CA VAL A 342 12.61 -20.11 9.02
C VAL A 342 11.63 -19.16 8.34
N ILE A 343 10.92 -19.66 7.33
CA ILE A 343 9.89 -18.91 6.61
C ILE A 343 8.52 -19.48 6.96
N ASP A 344 7.66 -18.64 7.53
CA ASP A 344 6.29 -18.98 7.94
C ASP A 344 5.28 -18.00 7.32
N LEU A 345 4.75 -18.34 6.14
CA LEU A 345 3.90 -17.42 5.38
C LEU A 345 2.50 -17.19 6.02
N ASP A 346 2.12 -18.02 6.99
CA ASP A 346 0.82 -17.97 7.68
C ASP A 346 0.92 -17.35 9.08
N GLY A 347 2.13 -17.17 9.61
CA GLY A 347 2.39 -16.56 10.91
C GLY A 347 2.32 -15.02 10.93
N ASP A 348 2.28 -14.45 12.13
CA ASP A 348 2.39 -12.99 12.35
C ASP A 348 3.72 -12.42 11.80
N TYR A 349 4.77 -13.24 11.78
CA TYR A 349 6.07 -12.95 11.21
C TYR A 349 6.37 -13.96 10.11
N SER A 350 6.76 -13.47 8.93
CA SER A 350 7.02 -14.34 7.78
C SER A 350 8.47 -14.79 7.66
N LEU A 351 9.40 -13.99 8.17
CA LEU A 351 10.81 -14.40 8.27
C LEU A 351 11.17 -14.44 9.74
N LEU A 352 11.61 -15.59 10.21
CA LEU A 352 12.02 -15.82 11.58
C LEU A 352 13.49 -16.18 11.56
N PHE A 353 14.28 -15.41 12.29
CA PHE A 353 15.73 -15.56 12.33
C PHE A 353 16.18 -16.06 13.69
N LYS A 354 17.24 -16.87 13.69
CA LYS A 354 17.91 -17.34 14.90
C LYS A 354 19.41 -17.47 14.62
N LYS A 355 20.24 -16.85 15.44
CA LYS A 355 21.69 -17.00 15.31
C LYS A 355 22.11 -18.42 15.69
N PHE A 356 23.07 -18.99 14.96
CA PHE A 356 23.58 -20.33 15.31
C PHE A 356 24.14 -20.34 16.73
N ASN A 357 23.81 -21.38 17.50
CA ASN A 357 24.19 -21.55 18.90
C ASN A 357 23.67 -20.46 19.86
N ASP A 358 22.67 -19.69 19.44
CA ASP A 358 21.96 -18.71 20.28
C ASP A 358 20.49 -19.14 20.44
N ASP A 359 19.88 -18.76 21.55
CA ASP A 359 18.48 -18.97 21.84
C ASP A 359 17.61 -17.76 21.44
N MET A 360 18.20 -16.65 21.03
CA MET A 360 17.43 -15.47 20.65
C MET A 360 16.85 -15.58 19.24
N ILE A 361 15.56 -15.30 19.13
CA ILE A 361 14.79 -15.28 17.88
C ILE A 361 14.25 -13.88 17.66
N TRP A 362 14.28 -13.40 16.43
CA TRP A 362 13.57 -12.20 15.99
C TRP A 362 12.80 -12.47 14.71
N GLY A 363 11.78 -11.65 14.44
CA GLY A 363 10.86 -11.85 13.33
C GLY A 363 10.68 -10.60 12.47
N VAL A 364 10.45 -10.81 11.19
CA VAL A 364 10.10 -9.78 10.21
C VAL A 364 8.68 -10.05 9.70
N SER A 365 7.82 -9.03 9.77
CA SER A 365 6.41 -9.14 9.40
C SER A 365 6.22 -9.50 7.92
N ARG A 366 5.10 -10.15 7.60
CA ARG A 366 4.66 -10.43 6.21
C ARG A 366 4.67 -9.20 5.31
N GLN A 367 4.25 -8.06 5.84
CA GLN A 367 4.22 -6.80 5.08
C GLN A 367 5.61 -6.38 4.60
N MET A 368 6.66 -6.62 5.39
CA MET A 368 8.04 -6.34 4.98
C MET A 368 8.52 -7.31 3.89
N LEU A 369 8.13 -8.59 3.96
CA LEU A 369 8.40 -9.55 2.90
C LEU A 369 7.69 -9.16 1.58
N LEU A 370 6.44 -8.70 1.65
CA LEU A 370 5.70 -8.24 0.47
C LEU A 370 6.36 -7.06 -0.25
N ARG A 371 7.24 -6.29 0.41
CA ARG A 371 7.99 -5.21 -0.24
C ARG A 371 8.95 -5.72 -1.32
N VAL A 372 9.40 -6.98 -1.22
CA VAL A 372 10.20 -7.61 -2.27
C VAL A 372 9.45 -7.57 -3.59
N SER A 373 8.21 -8.03 -3.62
CA SER A 373 7.41 -8.08 -4.85
C SER A 373 6.64 -6.79 -5.16
N LEU A 374 6.28 -5.98 -4.16
CA LEU A 374 5.42 -4.81 -4.38
C LEU A 374 6.20 -3.48 -4.46
N GLU A 375 7.45 -3.47 -4.02
CA GLU A 375 8.35 -2.32 -4.14
C GLU A 375 9.65 -2.66 -4.87
N MET A 376 9.80 -3.91 -5.36
CA MET A 376 11.03 -4.44 -5.92
C MET A 376 12.21 -4.41 -4.94
N LEU A 377 11.95 -4.52 -3.64
CA LEU A 377 13.00 -4.52 -2.61
C LEU A 377 13.90 -5.76 -2.76
N SER A 378 15.21 -5.60 -2.59
CA SER A 378 16.12 -6.73 -2.62
C SER A 378 15.86 -7.74 -1.48
N MET A 379 15.83 -9.02 -1.81
CA MET A 379 15.76 -10.12 -0.85
C MET A 379 17.02 -10.17 0.02
N SER A 380 18.19 -10.07 -0.62
CA SER A 380 19.48 -10.04 0.06
C SER A 380 19.57 -8.87 1.02
N TRP A 381 19.14 -7.68 0.59
CA TRP A 381 19.06 -6.52 1.48
C TRP A 381 18.13 -6.76 2.66
N LEU A 382 16.92 -7.28 2.42
CA LEU A 382 15.93 -7.52 3.48
C LEU A 382 16.50 -8.43 4.57
N ILE A 383 17.23 -9.48 4.19
CA ILE A 383 17.88 -10.40 5.12
C ILE A 383 19.02 -9.71 5.87
N ARG A 384 20.02 -9.18 5.14
CA ARG A 384 21.24 -8.61 5.72
C ARG A 384 20.96 -7.41 6.62
N ALA A 385 20.05 -6.52 6.21
CA ALA A 385 19.72 -5.33 6.97
C ALA A 385 19.07 -5.68 8.32
N ASN A 386 18.25 -6.73 8.37
CA ASN A 386 17.65 -7.20 9.62
C ASN A 386 18.68 -7.91 10.52
N ILE A 387 19.59 -8.72 9.95
CA ILE A 387 20.67 -9.36 10.71
C ILE A 387 21.61 -8.30 11.31
N GLN A 388 22.04 -7.31 10.52
CA GLN A 388 22.92 -6.25 11.02
C GLN A 388 22.24 -5.40 12.09
N LYS A 389 20.96 -5.06 11.91
CA LYS A 389 20.20 -4.33 12.93
C LYS A 389 20.17 -5.08 14.25
N PHE A 390 19.90 -6.39 14.20
CA PHE A 390 19.88 -7.23 15.39
C PHE A 390 21.27 -7.34 16.06
N ASN A 391 22.34 -7.52 15.28
CA ASN A 391 23.70 -7.57 15.82
C ASN A 391 24.11 -6.28 16.53
N ASN A 392 23.75 -5.11 15.98
CA ASN A 392 24.06 -3.83 16.60
C ASN A 392 23.28 -3.58 17.90
N PHE A 393 22.09 -4.17 18.04
CA PHE A 393 21.32 -4.10 19.28
C PHE A 393 22.01 -4.86 20.44
N ASN A 394 22.81 -5.88 20.13
CA ASN A 394 23.45 -6.77 21.12
C ASN A 394 24.89 -6.38 21.49
N LEU A 395 25.42 -5.24 21.02
CA LEU A 395 26.76 -4.76 21.39
C LEU A 395 26.76 -4.10 22.79
N PRO A 396 27.80 -4.30 23.63
CA PRO A 396 27.94 -3.57 24.89
C PRO A 396 28.12 -2.07 24.59
N GLY A 397 27.12 -1.25 24.96
CA GLY A 397 27.07 0.18 24.63
C GLY A 397 26.09 0.56 23.52
N GLY A 398 25.39 -0.41 22.90
CA GLY A 398 24.16 -0.12 22.17
C GLY A 398 23.13 0.51 23.11
N SER A 399 22.26 1.37 22.60
CA SER A 399 21.21 2.09 23.37
C SER A 399 20.14 1.20 24.02
N GLY A 400 20.37 -0.11 24.09
CA GLY A 400 19.51 -1.12 24.69
C GLY A 400 20.07 -1.62 26.01
N ASP A 401 20.10 -0.78 27.05
CA ASP A 401 20.12 -1.25 28.45
C ASP A 401 18.74 -1.89 28.75
N PHE A 402 18.48 -3.05 28.15
CA PHE A 402 17.25 -3.80 28.36
C PHE A 402 17.40 -4.70 29.59
N LYS A 403 17.39 -4.10 30.78
CA LYS A 403 17.08 -4.85 32.00
C LYS A 403 15.59 -5.17 31.99
N LEU A 404 15.21 -6.30 31.41
CA LEU A 404 13.91 -6.93 31.64
C LEU A 404 13.79 -7.15 33.14
N SER A 405 12.95 -6.36 33.83
CA SER A 405 12.57 -6.67 35.20
C SER A 405 11.90 -8.04 35.21
N GLU A 406 12.51 -8.99 35.91
CA GLU A 406 11.93 -10.30 36.17
C GLU A 406 10.57 -10.12 36.85
N GLY A 407 9.47 -10.40 36.15
CA GLY A 407 8.15 -10.38 36.79
C GLY A 407 6.94 -10.40 35.87
N ASP A 408 6.97 -9.73 34.72
CA ASP A 408 5.73 -9.49 33.98
C ASP A 408 5.66 -10.27 32.67
N ALA A 409 4.44 -10.48 32.16
CA ALA A 409 3.99 -11.31 31.04
C ALA A 409 4.63 -11.05 29.64
N PHE A 410 5.84 -10.52 29.59
CA PHE A 410 6.64 -10.10 28.44
C PHE A 410 7.54 -11.20 27.87
N LYS A 411 7.67 -12.31 28.58
CA LYS A 411 7.99 -13.60 27.96
C LYS A 411 6.70 -14.01 27.24
N LYS A 412 6.53 -13.97 25.91
CA LYS A 412 7.47 -14.48 24.92
C LYS A 412 6.75 -14.55 23.51
N PRO A 413 6.36 -13.44 22.85
CA PRO A 413 5.54 -13.48 21.62
C PRO A 413 6.09 -14.36 20.50
N LEU A 414 7.42 -14.53 20.48
CA LEU A 414 8.14 -15.32 19.50
C LEU A 414 8.38 -16.79 19.91
N GLU A 415 8.07 -17.21 21.14
CA GLU A 415 8.36 -18.60 21.56
C GLU A 415 7.50 -19.63 20.89
N LYS A 416 6.28 -19.27 20.50
CA LYS A 416 5.42 -20.15 19.72
C LYS A 416 6.11 -20.58 18.42
N TYR A 417 7.12 -19.83 17.96
CA TYR A 417 7.94 -20.15 16.79
C TYR A 417 9.22 -20.95 17.11
N ARG A 418 9.65 -21.08 18.38
CA ARG A 418 10.85 -21.88 18.73
C ARG A 418 10.82 -23.31 18.17
N PRO A 419 9.68 -24.04 18.19
CA PRO A 419 9.62 -25.39 17.62
C PRO A 419 9.96 -25.45 16.13
N LEU A 420 9.88 -24.35 15.39
CA LEU A 420 10.19 -24.32 13.95
C LEU A 420 11.68 -24.43 13.65
N PHE A 421 12.55 -24.03 14.58
CA PHE A 421 14.03 -24.09 14.49
C PHE A 421 14.63 -25.39 15.04
N LYS A 422 13.80 -26.42 15.29
CA LYS A 422 14.23 -27.71 15.86
C LYS A 422 14.11 -28.86 14.83
N LYS A 423 14.00 -28.52 13.55
CA LYS A 423 13.85 -29.49 12.47
C LYS A 423 15.16 -29.75 11.76
#